data_AF-A0A0S3TXS0-F1
#
_entry.id   AF-A0A0S3TXS0-F1
#
_cell.length_a   1.000
_cell.length_b   1.000
_cell.length_c   1.000
_cell.angle_alpha   90.00
_cell.angle_beta   90.00
_cell.angle_gamma   90.00
#
_symmetry.space_group_name_H-M   'P 1'
#
loop_
_entity.id
_entity.type
_entity.pdbx_description
1 polymer ?
#
loop_
_entity_poly.entity_id
_entity_poly.type
_entity_poly.pdbx_seq_one_letter_code
_entity_poly.pdbx_strand_id
1 'polypeptide(L)'
;MIKLASETTTLRPDVVVLDEAQLEHEPLWQQEPILTSGKAIKLVVEVASKNWQDDYARKVEEYALLQIPEYWIVDFRALGGIDYIGKPKQPTFTVCQLVDDRYQKQKYRLEDAIASPLFPELLLQLIDVMP
;
A
#
# COMPACT_ATOMS: atom_id res chain seq x y z
N MET A 1 -12.33 5.93 -2.74
CA MET A 1 -12.17 4.84 -3.72
C MET A 1 -11.16 5.28 -4.77
N ILE A 2 -10.42 4.36 -5.36
CA ILE A 2 -9.49 4.65 -6.46
C ILE A 2 -10.02 3.93 -7.70
N LYS A 3 -10.22 4.62 -8.81
CA LYS A 3 -10.78 4.07 -10.04
C LYS A 3 -9.79 4.24 -11.19
N LEU A 4 -9.35 3.14 -11.79
CA LEU A 4 -8.48 3.21 -12.96
C LEU A 4 -9.31 3.60 -14.18
N ALA A 5 -8.86 4.61 -14.94
CA ALA A 5 -9.59 5.10 -16.12
C ALA A 5 -9.59 4.08 -17.28
N SER A 6 -8.59 3.19 -17.34
CA SER A 6 -8.40 2.20 -18.41
C SER A 6 -9.03 0.83 -18.13
N GLU A 7 -9.48 0.57 -16.90
CA GLU A 7 -10.03 -0.72 -16.49
C GLU A 7 -11.28 -0.56 -15.64
N THR A 8 -12.18 -1.53 -15.65
CA THR A 8 -13.38 -1.57 -14.79
C THR A 8 -13.03 -1.88 -13.33
N THR A 9 -11.85 -1.49 -12.86
CA THR A 9 -11.29 -1.85 -11.55
C THR A 9 -11.44 -0.68 -10.60
N THR A 10 -12.07 -0.95 -9.45
CA THR A 10 -12.19 0.00 -8.33
C THR A 10 -11.52 -0.58 -7.11
N LEU A 11 -10.59 0.18 -6.54
CA LEU A 11 -9.84 -0.18 -5.34
C LEU A 11 -10.33 0.62 -4.15
N ARG A 12 -10.38 -0.05 -3.00
CA ARG A 12 -10.75 0.54 -1.73
C ARG A 12 -9.67 0.17 -0.72
N PRO A 13 -8.64 1.01 -0.56
CA PRO A 13 -7.60 0.76 0.41
C PRO A 13 -8.12 0.92 1.82
N ASP A 14 -7.46 0.28 2.78
CA ASP A 14 -7.75 0.44 4.20
C ASP A 14 -7.30 1.81 4.71
N VAL A 15 -6.12 2.26 4.27
CA VAL A 15 -5.62 3.63 4.52
C VAL A 15 -5.03 4.20 3.25
N VAL A 16 -5.22 5.51 3.05
CA VAL A 16 -4.61 6.27 1.97
C VAL A 16 -4.08 7.58 2.53
N VAL A 17 -2.88 7.99 2.07
CA VAL A 17 -2.33 9.32 2.33
C VAL A 17 -2.35 10.11 1.03
N LEU A 18 -2.92 11.31 1.10
CA LEU A 18 -3.17 12.17 -0.05
C LEU A 18 -2.38 13.47 0.04
N ASP A 19 -1.98 13.97 -1.11
CA ASP A 19 -1.44 15.31 -1.29
C ASP A 19 -2.59 16.27 -1.56
N GLU A 20 -2.93 17.06 -0.55
CA GLU A 20 -4.07 17.98 -0.61
C GLU A 20 -3.97 18.95 -1.79
N ALA A 21 -2.77 19.40 -2.15
CA ALA A 21 -2.56 20.31 -3.26
C ALA A 21 -2.84 19.66 -4.63
N GLN A 22 -2.81 18.33 -4.74
CA GLN A 22 -3.14 17.62 -5.97
C GLN A 22 -4.63 17.31 -6.09
N LEU A 23 -5.40 17.41 -5.01
CA LEU A 23 -6.83 17.05 -5.00
C LEU A 23 -7.69 17.98 -5.87
N GLU A 24 -7.26 19.23 -6.11
CA GLU A 24 -7.95 20.13 -7.03
C GLU A 24 -7.96 19.61 -8.49
N HIS A 25 -7.03 18.72 -8.83
CA HIS A 25 -6.91 18.12 -10.15
C HIS A 25 -7.72 16.81 -10.30
N GLU A 26 -8.34 16.34 -9.22
CA GLU A 26 -9.16 15.12 -9.22
C GLU A 26 -10.62 15.47 -9.60
N PRO A 27 -11.11 15.03 -10.78
CA PRO A 27 -12.38 15.49 -11.35
C PRO A 27 -13.61 15.23 -10.47
N LEU A 28 -13.56 14.17 -9.65
CA LEU A 28 -14.69 13.72 -8.84
C LEU A 28 -14.59 14.14 -7.38
N TRP A 29 -13.43 14.60 -6.91
CA TRP A 29 -13.13 14.76 -5.47
C TRP A 29 -14.09 15.71 -4.74
N GLN A 30 -14.54 16.77 -5.41
CA GLN A 30 -15.46 17.76 -4.84
C GLN A 30 -16.87 17.22 -4.61
N GLN A 31 -17.26 16.14 -5.29
CA GLN A 31 -18.60 15.55 -5.22
C GLN A 31 -18.59 14.24 -4.45
N GLU A 32 -17.57 13.42 -4.70
CA GLU A 32 -17.44 12.08 -4.16
C GLU A 32 -15.98 11.81 -3.81
N PRO A 33 -15.67 11.03 -2.75
CA PRO A 33 -14.30 10.68 -2.38
C PRO A 33 -13.72 9.61 -3.32
N ILE A 34 -13.63 9.95 -4.62
CA ILE A 34 -13.14 9.12 -5.70
C ILE A 34 -11.91 9.78 -6.32
N LEU A 35 -10.82 9.03 -6.33
CA LEU A 35 -9.58 9.37 -7.01
C LEU A 35 -9.53 8.60 -8.33
N THR A 36 -9.27 9.31 -9.41
CA THR A 36 -9.21 8.76 -10.77
C THR A 36 -7.80 8.74 -11.33
N SER A 37 -6.90 9.53 -10.74
CA SER A 37 -5.47 9.45 -10.98
C SER A 37 -4.72 9.03 -9.71
N GLY A 38 -3.51 8.49 -9.86
CA GLY A 38 -2.62 8.24 -8.73
C GLY A 38 -1.81 9.46 -8.29
N LYS A 39 -1.91 10.60 -8.99
CA LYS A 39 -1.05 11.79 -8.73
C LYS A 39 -1.25 12.37 -7.32
N ALA A 40 -2.48 12.34 -6.82
CA ALA A 40 -2.78 12.80 -5.47
C ALA A 40 -2.42 11.78 -4.39
N ILE A 41 -2.07 10.55 -4.75
CA ILE A 41 -1.84 9.46 -3.80
C ILE A 41 -0.35 9.35 -3.50
N LYS A 42 0.03 9.54 -2.23
CA LYS A 42 1.41 9.35 -1.78
C LYS A 42 1.66 7.94 -1.26
N LEU A 43 0.71 7.42 -0.47
CA LEU A 43 0.80 6.11 0.16
C LEU A 43 -0.56 5.42 0.13
N VAL A 44 -0.54 4.11 -0.13
CA VAL A 44 -1.65 3.20 0.15
C VAL A 44 -1.21 2.17 1.19
N VAL A 45 -2.10 1.80 2.12
CA VAL A 45 -1.87 0.70 3.07
C VAL A 45 -3.03 -0.30 2.98
N GLU A 46 -2.68 -1.58 2.97
CA GLU A 46 -3.61 -2.71 3.00
C GLU A 46 -3.27 -3.63 4.17
N VAL A 47 -4.27 -3.99 4.96
CA VAL A 47 -4.15 -4.94 6.05
C VAL A 47 -4.51 -6.32 5.52
N ALA A 48 -3.52 -7.19 5.40
CA ALA A 48 -3.68 -8.49 4.76
C ALA A 48 -4.72 -9.34 5.50
N SER A 49 -5.69 -9.84 4.74
CA SER A 49 -6.77 -10.67 5.25
C SER A 49 -6.74 -12.06 4.62
N LYS A 50 -7.87 -12.78 4.63
CA LYS A 50 -7.95 -14.11 4.01
C LYS A 50 -7.64 -14.09 2.51
N ASN A 51 -7.90 -12.97 1.83
CA ASN A 51 -7.66 -12.77 0.40
C ASN A 51 -6.29 -12.13 0.12
N TRP A 52 -5.28 -12.44 0.94
CA TRP A 52 -3.93 -11.86 0.88
C TRP A 52 -3.27 -11.94 -0.50
N GLN A 53 -3.67 -12.89 -1.36
CA GLN A 53 -3.14 -13.02 -2.72
C GLN A 53 -3.34 -11.73 -3.52
N ASP A 54 -4.48 -11.05 -3.33
CA ASP A 54 -4.74 -9.78 -3.99
C ASP A 54 -3.76 -8.70 -3.55
N ASP A 55 -3.54 -8.58 -2.24
CA ASP A 55 -2.68 -7.55 -1.66
C ASP A 55 -1.21 -7.73 -2.09
N TYR A 56 -0.74 -8.98 -2.17
CA TYR A 56 0.65 -9.31 -2.51
C TYR A 56 0.94 -9.45 -4.01
N ALA A 57 -0.08 -9.63 -4.86
CA ALA A 57 0.05 -9.81 -6.31
C ALA A 57 -0.72 -8.74 -7.10
N ARG A 58 -2.05 -8.86 -7.22
CA ARG A 58 -2.85 -8.01 -8.13
C ARG A 58 -2.76 -6.52 -7.79
N LYS A 59 -2.97 -6.15 -6.52
CA LYS A 59 -2.93 -4.74 -6.09
C LYS A 59 -1.53 -4.12 -6.23
N VAL A 60 -0.47 -4.91 -6.12
CA VAL A 60 0.90 -4.43 -6.36
C VAL A 60 1.04 -3.91 -7.79
N GLU A 61 0.50 -4.62 -8.77
CA GLU A 61 0.56 -4.22 -10.17
C GLU A 61 -0.34 -3.00 -10.43
N GLU A 62 -1.58 -3.02 -9.93
CA GLU A 62 -2.53 -1.93 -10.13
C GLU A 62 -2.06 -0.61 -9.49
N TYR A 63 -1.51 -0.65 -8.27
CA TYR A 63 -0.96 0.54 -7.62
C TYR A 63 0.34 1.04 -8.29
N ALA A 64 1.12 0.16 -8.93
CA ALA A 64 2.30 0.57 -9.70
C ALA A 64 1.89 1.26 -11.01
N LEU A 65 0.85 0.76 -11.69
CA LEU A 65 0.26 1.38 -12.88
C LEU A 65 -0.28 2.79 -12.59
N LEU A 66 -0.79 2.99 -11.37
CA LEU A 66 -1.21 4.30 -10.87
C LEU A 66 -0.04 5.21 -10.49
N GLN A 67 1.20 4.74 -10.54
CA GLN A 67 2.41 5.49 -10.19
C GLN A 67 2.40 5.96 -8.72
N ILE A 68 1.82 5.15 -7.83
CA ILE A 68 1.80 5.45 -6.39
C ILE A 68 3.20 5.22 -5.82
N PRO A 69 3.82 6.20 -5.13
CA PRO A 69 5.21 6.09 -4.69
C PRO A 69 5.47 4.98 -3.67
N GLU A 70 4.59 4.82 -2.67
CA GLU A 70 4.70 3.76 -1.68
C GLU A 70 3.39 2.98 -1.51
N TYR A 71 3.53 1.68 -1.28
CA TYR A 71 2.43 0.77 -0.96
C TYR A 71 2.83 -0.16 0.19
N TRP A 72 2.09 -0.15 1.28
CA TRP A 72 2.38 -0.95 2.47
C TRP A 72 1.39 -2.10 2.61
N ILE A 73 1.91 -3.29 2.92
CA ILE A 73 1.12 -4.50 3.22
C ILE A 73 1.41 -4.91 4.66
N VAL A 74 0.38 -4.89 5.50
CA VAL A 74 0.47 -5.23 6.93
C VAL A 74 -0.12 -6.62 7.16
N ASP A 75 0.74 -7.64 7.26
CA ASP A 75 0.34 -9.02 7.52
C ASP A 75 0.74 -9.45 8.93
N PHE A 76 0.00 -8.95 9.92
CA PHE A 76 0.24 -9.25 11.33
C PHE A 76 -0.14 -10.69 11.72
N ARG A 77 -0.92 -11.39 10.89
CA ARG A 77 -1.40 -12.76 11.12
C ARG A 77 -0.60 -13.83 10.40
N ALA A 78 0.41 -13.43 9.63
CA ALA A 78 1.25 -14.31 8.83
C ALA A 78 0.45 -15.16 7.82
N LEU A 79 -0.55 -14.57 7.15
CA LEU A 79 -1.44 -15.28 6.22
C LEU A 79 -0.79 -15.48 4.84
N GLY A 80 0.03 -14.52 4.40
CA GLY A 80 0.69 -14.47 3.11
C GLY A 80 1.47 -15.73 2.75
N GLY A 81 1.64 -16.00 1.47
CA GLY A 81 2.44 -17.14 0.98
C GLY A 81 3.90 -17.08 1.45
N ILE A 82 4.57 -18.23 1.54
CA ILE A 82 5.97 -18.33 2.02
C ILE A 82 6.91 -17.44 1.21
N ASP A 83 6.69 -17.32 -0.11
CA ASP A 83 7.51 -16.47 -0.97
C ASP A 83 7.41 -14.98 -0.59
N TYR A 84 6.27 -14.57 -0.02
CA TYR A 84 6.01 -13.21 0.42
C TYR A 84 6.51 -12.97 1.84
N ILE A 85 6.16 -13.82 2.80
CA ILE A 85 6.41 -13.55 4.23
C ILE A 85 7.58 -14.34 4.84
N GLY A 86 8.08 -15.35 4.13
CA GLY A 86 9.19 -16.22 4.54
C GLY A 86 8.76 -17.55 5.17
N LYS A 87 9.75 -18.39 5.47
CA LYS A 87 9.62 -19.66 6.19
C LYS A 87 10.56 -19.65 7.42
N PRO A 88 10.06 -19.93 8.64
CA PRO A 88 8.66 -20.12 9.00
C PRO A 88 7.81 -18.87 8.70
N LYS A 89 6.51 -19.07 8.49
CA LYS A 89 5.57 -17.95 8.36
C LYS A 89 5.55 -17.18 9.67
N GLN A 90 5.65 -15.86 9.59
CA GLN A 90 5.62 -14.96 10.74
C GLN A 90 5.02 -13.60 10.35
N PRO A 91 4.54 -12.81 11.33
CA PRO A 91 4.05 -11.46 11.08
C PRO A 91 5.05 -10.66 10.26
N THR A 92 4.55 -10.00 9.22
CA THR A 92 5.38 -9.31 8.23
C THR A 92 4.75 -8.00 7.85
N PHE A 93 5.55 -6.94 7.91
CA PHE A 93 5.23 -5.66 7.29
C PHE A 93 6.05 -5.54 6.02
N THR A 94 5.40 -5.28 4.88
CA THR A 94 6.09 -5.11 3.61
C THR A 94 5.92 -3.69 3.12
N VAL A 95 7.03 -2.95 2.99
CA VAL A 95 7.06 -1.65 2.32
C VAL A 95 7.43 -1.89 0.86
N CYS A 96 6.53 -1.50 -0.04
CA CYS A 96 6.76 -1.48 -1.48
C CYS A 96 7.11 -0.04 -1.90
N GLN A 97 8.29 0.17 -2.47
CA GLN A 97 8.73 1.47 -3.03
C GLN A 97 8.75 1.39 -4.55
N LEU A 98 8.08 2.33 -5.21
CA LEU A 98 8.05 2.36 -6.67
C LEU A 98 9.41 2.83 -7.19
N VAL A 99 10.06 1.99 -8.00
CA VAL A 99 11.30 2.33 -8.71
C VAL A 99 11.07 2.03 -10.19
N ASP A 100 11.18 3.06 -11.02
CA ASP A 100 10.70 3.05 -12.40
C ASP A 100 9.20 2.67 -12.42
N ASP A 101 8.84 1.54 -13.02
CA ASP A 101 7.45 1.07 -13.13
C ASP A 101 7.15 -0.16 -12.25
N ARG A 102 8.01 -0.48 -11.28
CA ARG A 102 7.86 -1.67 -10.43
C ARG A 102 8.17 -1.40 -8.96
N TYR A 103 7.43 -2.07 -8.09
CA TYR A 103 7.69 -2.02 -6.67
C TYR A 103 8.89 -2.88 -6.27
N GLN A 104 9.86 -2.27 -5.59
CA GLN A 104 10.85 -2.96 -4.77
C GLN A 104 10.26 -3.20 -3.38
N LYS A 105 10.34 -4.45 -2.89
CA LYS A 105 9.70 -4.87 -1.63
C LYS A 105 10.74 -5.06 -0.53
N GLN A 106 10.62 -4.31 0.56
CA GLN A 106 11.39 -4.51 1.79
C GLN A 106 10.48 -5.09 2.87
N LYS A 107 10.96 -6.15 3.53
CA LYS A 107 10.22 -6.85 4.61
C LYS A 107 10.78 -6.47 5.97
N TYR A 108 9.88 -6.31 6.91
CA TYR A 108 10.15 -6.00 8.30
C TYR A 108 9.41 -6.99 9.20
N ARG A 109 10.05 -7.31 10.33
CA ARG A 109 9.52 -8.15 11.41
C ARG A 109 8.95 -7.28 12.52
N LEU A 110 8.44 -7.94 13.56
CA LEU A 110 7.68 -7.31 14.65
C LEU A 110 8.36 -6.06 15.23
N GLU A 111 9.65 -6.18 15.58
CA GLU A 111 10.42 -5.14 16.27
C GLU A 111 11.34 -4.36 15.32
N ASP A 112 11.32 -4.66 14.02
CA ASP A 112 12.14 -3.90 13.07
C ASP A 112 11.56 -2.48 12.94
N ALA A 113 12.42 -1.46 13.01
CA ALA A 113 12.03 -0.10 12.68
C ALA A 113 11.71 0.00 11.18
N ILE A 114 10.46 0.33 10.87
CA ILE A 114 9.98 0.42 9.49
C ILE A 114 10.49 1.72 8.88
N ALA A 115 11.33 1.63 7.84
CA ALA A 115 11.83 2.79 7.13
C ALA A 115 10.96 3.12 5.91
N SER A 116 10.51 4.38 5.85
CA SER A 116 9.76 4.96 4.73
C SER A 116 10.45 6.23 4.24
N PRO A 117 10.85 6.30 2.96
CA PRO A 117 11.34 7.54 2.34
C PRO A 117 10.33 8.68 2.36
N LEU A 118 9.02 8.39 2.29
CA LEU A 118 7.96 9.39 2.40
C LEU A 118 7.82 9.95 3.81
N PHE A 119 8.09 9.14 4.84
CA PHE A 119 7.97 9.52 6.25
C PHE A 119 9.24 9.18 7.02
N PRO A 120 10.37 9.87 6.76
CA PRO A 120 11.67 9.52 7.34
C PRO A 120 11.73 9.69 8.86
N GLU A 121 10.83 10.50 9.43
CA GLU A 121 10.74 10.76 10.87
C GLU A 121 9.69 9.88 11.57
N LEU A 122 8.96 9.04 10.83
CA LEU A 122 7.95 8.15 11.41
C LEU A 122 8.63 6.98 12.13
N LEU A 123 8.52 6.98 13.46
CA LEU A 123 8.93 5.86 14.30
C LEU A 123 7.77 4.87 14.39
N LEU A 124 7.82 3.80 13.59
CA LEU A 124 6.80 2.76 13.55
C LEU A 124 7.45 1.36 13.51
N GLN A 125 6.93 0.45 14.33
CA GLN A 125 7.21 -0.97 14.28
C GLN A 125 5.90 -1.74 14.07
N LEU A 126 5.98 -2.96 13.54
CA LEU A 126 4.77 -3.77 13.35
C LEU A 126 4.12 -4.13 14.70
N ILE A 127 4.90 -4.27 15.77
CA ILE A 127 4.39 -4.54 17.12
C ILE A 127 3.48 -3.42 17.65
N ASP A 128 3.70 -2.17 17.24
CA ASP A 128 2.93 -1.01 17.72
C ASP A 128 1.48 -0.99 17.22
N VAL A 129 1.19 -1.74 16.16
CA VAL A 129 -0.13 -1.79 15.50
C VAL A 129 -0.78 -3.18 15.62
N MET A 130 -0.21 -4.06 16.45
CA MET A 130 -0.85 -5.33 16.77
C MET A 130 -2.06 -5.13 17.71
N PRO A 131 -3.11 -5.95 17.55
CA PRO A 131 -4.29 -5.91 18.43
C PRO A 131 -4.02 -6.45 19.84
#